data_AF-A0A7V9CT19-F1
#
_entry.id   AF-A0A7V9CT19-F1
#
_cell.length_a   1.000
_cell.length_b   1.000
_cell.length_c   1.000
_cell.angle_alpha   90.00
_cell.angle_beta   90.00
_cell.angle_gamma   90.00
#
_symmetry.space_group_name_H-M   'P 1'
#
loop_
_entity.id
_entity.type
_entity.pdbx_description
1 polymer ?
#
loop_
_entity_poly.entity_id
_entity_poly.type
_entity_poly.pdbx_seq_one_letter_code
_entity_poly.pdbx_strand_id
1 'polypeptide(L)'
;MRSPLLACLALVVCASALGAAGCGGDGGGGERLSKADFVSQANTICRDANKEAEGLKPDLPSDFDPTSESVTDDQLDTFGDYIEEITGIFRDQVDELRGLKPPEDFQDDFDRALDLVDETLNESEAAADAAHDGDRETMNAKLDESERNSDEANRIANGYGLTDCGG
;
A
#
# COMPACT_ATOMS: atom_id res chain seq x y z
N MET A 1 30.58 19.44 -64.72
CA MET A 1 30.80 18.28 -65.62
C MET A 1 31.43 17.15 -64.81
N ARG A 2 30.76 15.98 -64.77
CA ARG A 2 31.27 14.62 -64.45
C ARG A 2 31.57 14.25 -62.97
N SER A 3 30.66 13.46 -62.38
CA SER A 3 30.92 12.53 -61.26
C SER A 3 31.71 11.29 -61.74
N PRO A 4 32.39 10.57 -60.83
CA PRO A 4 31.96 9.21 -60.43
C PRO A 4 32.10 8.97 -58.91
N LEU A 5 31.11 8.41 -58.22
CA LEU A 5 30.87 6.97 -57.94
C LEU A 5 31.79 6.34 -56.87
N LEU A 6 31.13 5.74 -55.88
CA LEU A 6 31.49 4.54 -55.09
C LEU A 6 32.32 4.70 -53.79
N ALA A 7 31.61 4.72 -52.67
CA ALA A 7 31.84 3.76 -51.58
C ALA A 7 30.51 3.54 -50.82
N CYS A 8 29.99 2.32 -50.93
CA CYS A 8 28.79 1.82 -50.27
C CYS A 8 29.08 1.34 -48.84
N LEU A 9 27.97 1.12 -48.10
CA LEU A 9 27.80 0.32 -46.88
C LEU A 9 28.31 0.94 -45.57
N ALA A 10 27.64 0.89 -44.42
CA ALA A 10 26.28 0.58 -43.95
C ALA A 10 26.34 0.60 -42.40
N LEU A 11 25.18 0.69 -41.72
CA LEU A 11 24.92 0.27 -40.32
C LEU A 11 25.58 1.15 -39.22
N VAL A 12 24.92 1.63 -38.16
CA VAL A 12 23.75 1.20 -37.38
C VAL A 12 23.08 2.44 -36.76
N VAL A 13 21.75 2.54 -36.89
CA VAL A 13 20.89 3.31 -35.99
C VAL A 13 20.59 2.44 -34.77
N CYS A 14 20.71 2.97 -33.55
CA CYS A 14 19.77 2.69 -32.47
C CYS A 14 19.95 3.69 -31.33
N ALA A 15 18.86 4.38 -31.02
CA ALA A 15 18.70 5.33 -29.94
C ALA A 15 18.76 4.63 -28.57
N SER A 16 19.44 5.26 -27.61
CA SER A 16 19.30 4.93 -26.20
C SER A 16 18.47 6.05 -25.56
N ALA A 17 17.15 5.87 -25.56
CA ALA A 17 16.26 6.65 -24.73
C ALA A 17 16.56 6.30 -23.25
N LEU A 18 16.84 7.31 -22.43
CA LEU A 18 16.82 7.18 -20.99
C LEU A 18 15.36 6.99 -20.57
N GLY A 19 14.99 5.76 -20.26
CA GLY A 19 13.74 5.42 -19.59
C GLY A 19 14.04 4.35 -18.54
N ALA A 20 14.01 4.73 -17.27
CA ALA A 20 13.92 3.84 -16.12
C ALA A 20 13.67 4.66 -14.84
N ALA A 21 12.46 5.22 -14.72
CA ALA A 21 11.80 5.44 -13.43
C ALA A 21 10.50 4.64 -13.54
N GLY A 22 10.57 3.42 -13.03
CA GLY A 22 9.56 2.38 -13.20
C GLY A 22 10.17 1.09 -12.69
N CYS A 23 10.23 0.95 -11.37
CA CYS A 23 10.49 -0.34 -10.71
C CYS A 23 9.22 -1.19 -10.90
N GLY A 24 9.05 -1.70 -12.12
CA GLY A 24 7.84 -2.40 -12.53
C GLY A 24 8.22 -3.69 -13.24
N GLY A 25 8.20 -4.80 -12.49
CA GLY A 25 7.97 -6.14 -12.99
C GLY A 25 9.09 -6.79 -13.79
N ASP A 26 9.94 -7.57 -13.11
CA ASP A 26 10.58 -8.73 -13.73
C ASP A 26 10.38 -9.95 -12.82
N GLY A 27 9.36 -10.74 -13.17
CA GLY A 27 9.09 -12.03 -12.55
C GLY A 27 10.20 -13.01 -12.88
N GLY A 28 11.14 -13.19 -11.96
CA GLY A 28 12.18 -14.20 -12.10
C GLY A 28 13.32 -14.05 -11.10
N GLY A 29 13.30 -14.86 -10.03
CA GLY A 29 14.54 -15.32 -9.37
C GLY A 29 15.57 -14.28 -8.89
N GLY A 30 15.21 -13.03 -8.62
CA GLY A 30 16.10 -12.08 -7.95
C GLY A 30 16.55 -12.54 -6.55
N GLU A 31 17.78 -12.19 -6.18
CA GLU A 31 18.40 -12.46 -4.87
C GLU A 31 17.59 -11.79 -3.74
N ARG A 32 17.57 -12.40 -2.55
CA ARG A 32 16.92 -11.80 -1.37
C ARG A 32 17.62 -10.51 -0.98
N LEU A 33 16.86 -9.55 -0.47
CA LEU A 33 17.40 -8.28 0.01
C LEU A 33 18.21 -8.50 1.29
N SER A 34 19.22 -7.65 1.50
CA SER A 34 19.82 -7.53 2.83
C SER A 34 18.81 -6.92 3.80
N LYS A 35 19.00 -7.13 5.12
CA LYS A 35 18.13 -6.50 6.12
C LYS A 35 18.03 -4.98 5.96
N ALA A 36 19.16 -4.31 5.72
CA ALA A 36 19.18 -2.85 5.57
C ALA A 36 18.42 -2.39 4.32
N ASP A 37 18.61 -3.08 3.19
CA ASP A 37 17.94 -2.73 1.93
C ASP A 37 16.44 -3.02 2.00
N PHE A 38 16.05 -4.13 2.63
CA PHE A 38 14.65 -4.47 2.84
C PHE A 38 13.96 -3.43 3.73
N VAL A 39 14.52 -3.13 4.91
CA VAL A 39 13.97 -2.14 5.83
C VAL A 39 13.83 -0.78 5.16
N SER A 40 14.83 -0.34 4.39
CA SER A 40 14.78 0.93 3.68
C SER A 40 13.67 0.97 2.61
N GLN A 41 13.48 -0.11 1.86
CA GLN A 41 12.49 -0.17 0.79
C GLN A 41 11.07 -0.27 1.36
N ALA A 42 10.84 -1.20 2.28
CA ALA A 42 9.54 -1.39 2.93
C ALA A 42 9.07 -0.10 3.63
N ASN A 43 9.94 0.55 4.41
CA ASN A 43 9.59 1.82 5.04
C ASN A 43 9.29 2.95 4.03
N THR A 44 9.89 2.91 2.84
CA THR A 44 9.58 3.89 1.79
C THR A 44 8.19 3.68 1.23
N ILE A 45 7.85 2.44 0.90
CA ILE A 45 6.50 2.06 0.45
C ILE A 45 5.47 2.47 1.52
N CYS A 46 5.71 2.10 2.78
CA CYS A 46 4.77 2.40 3.85
C CYS A 46 4.58 3.90 4.06
N ARG A 47 5.66 4.66 4.10
CA ARG A 47 5.62 6.12 4.25
C ARG A 47 4.90 6.82 3.11
N ASP A 48 5.06 6.34 1.88
CA ASP A 48 4.45 6.99 0.72
C ASP A 48 2.94 6.72 0.68
N ALA A 49 2.50 5.50 0.99
CA ALA A 49 1.09 5.18 1.21
C ALA A 49 0.48 5.98 2.38
N ASN A 50 1.19 6.11 3.51
CA ASN A 50 0.72 6.91 4.64
C ASN A 50 0.51 8.38 4.26
N LYS A 51 1.41 8.98 3.48
CA LYS A 51 1.24 10.35 2.98
C LYS A 51 0.06 10.49 2.02
N GLU A 52 -0.21 9.47 1.23
CA GLU A 52 -1.36 9.45 0.32
C GLU A 52 -2.66 9.42 1.13
N ALA A 53 -2.74 8.53 2.12
CA ALA A 53 -3.87 8.46 3.05
C ALA A 53 -4.06 9.77 3.85
N GLU A 54 -2.98 10.36 4.37
CA GLU A 54 -3.01 11.68 5.04
C GLU A 54 -3.46 12.83 4.10
N GLY A 55 -3.30 12.63 2.78
CA GLY A 55 -3.75 13.55 1.76
C GLY A 55 -5.26 13.56 1.56
N LEU A 56 -5.94 12.48 1.97
CA LEU A 56 -7.39 12.38 1.93
C LEU A 56 -8.01 13.34 2.95
N LYS A 57 -9.08 14.01 2.53
CA LYS A 57 -9.80 14.99 3.35
C LYS A 57 -11.28 14.72 3.20
N PRO A 58 -11.85 13.81 4.01
CA PRO A 58 -13.27 13.57 3.97
C PRO A 58 -14.01 14.85 4.39
N ASP A 59 -15.23 15.04 3.87
CA ASP A 59 -16.11 16.15 4.29
C ASP A 59 -16.75 15.85 5.65
N LEU A 60 -15.90 15.59 6.64
CA LEU A 60 -16.27 15.25 8.01
C LEU A 60 -15.72 16.31 8.97
N PRO A 61 -16.43 16.61 10.08
CA PRO A 61 -15.91 17.45 11.14
C PRO A 61 -14.56 16.93 11.68
N SER A 62 -13.67 17.84 12.10
CA SER A 62 -12.36 17.47 12.66
C SER A 62 -12.42 16.66 13.96
N ASP A 63 -13.56 16.72 14.65
CA ASP A 63 -13.88 15.99 15.87
C ASP A 63 -14.89 14.85 15.62
N PHE A 64 -15.02 14.41 14.37
CA PHE A 64 -15.87 13.28 14.00
C PHE A 64 -15.45 12.02 14.75
N ASP A 65 -16.44 11.36 15.36
CA ASP A 65 -16.32 10.06 16.01
C ASP A 65 -17.42 9.15 15.45
N PRO A 66 -17.10 8.14 14.63
CA PRO A 66 -18.09 7.28 13.99
C PRO A 66 -18.93 6.48 15.00
N THR A 67 -18.44 6.33 16.24
CA THR A 67 -19.13 5.59 17.31
C THR A 67 -20.14 6.45 18.07
N SER A 68 -20.14 7.77 17.85
CA SER A 68 -21.04 8.69 18.56
C SER A 68 -22.50 8.54 18.11
N GLU A 69 -23.41 8.59 19.09
CA GLU A 69 -24.87 8.60 18.87
C GLU A 69 -25.34 9.83 18.07
N SER A 70 -24.53 10.89 17.99
CA SER A 70 -24.88 12.13 17.27
C SER A 70 -24.59 12.10 15.78
N VAL A 71 -23.93 11.05 15.28
CA VAL A 71 -23.57 10.93 13.86
C VAL A 71 -24.85 10.74 13.03
N THR A 72 -24.97 11.44 11.91
CA THR A 72 -26.09 11.27 10.96
C THR A 72 -25.79 10.18 9.93
N ASP A 73 -26.83 9.66 9.28
CA ASP A 73 -26.67 8.67 8.21
C ASP A 73 -25.78 9.20 7.07
N ASP A 74 -25.97 10.45 6.63
CA ASP A 74 -25.10 11.10 5.61
C ASP A 74 -23.61 11.16 6.03
N GLN A 75 -23.34 11.25 7.34
CA GLN A 75 -21.96 11.26 7.86
C GLN A 75 -21.39 9.85 7.93
N LEU A 76 -22.21 8.83 8.20
CA LEU A 76 -21.79 7.43 8.09
C LEU A 76 -21.49 7.06 6.64
N ASP A 77 -22.31 7.52 5.69
CA ASP A 77 -22.10 7.32 4.26
C ASP A 77 -20.76 7.93 3.81
N THR A 78 -20.51 9.20 4.19
CA THR A 78 -19.23 9.88 3.91
C THR A 78 -18.05 9.17 4.59
N PHE A 79 -18.26 8.57 5.76
CA PHE A 79 -17.23 7.80 6.46
C PHE A 79 -16.96 6.45 5.79
N GLY A 80 -17.99 5.78 5.27
CA GLY A 80 -17.85 4.57 4.46
C GLY A 80 -17.01 4.84 3.21
N ASP A 81 -17.37 5.87 2.43
CA ASP A 81 -16.62 6.30 1.24
C ASP A 81 -15.13 6.56 1.59
N TYR A 82 -14.88 7.22 2.72
CA TYR A 82 -13.53 7.49 3.19
C TYR A 82 -12.73 6.24 3.55
N ILE A 83 -13.36 5.25 4.19
CA ILE A 83 -12.72 3.98 4.48
C ILE A 83 -12.37 3.26 3.17
N GLU A 84 -13.27 3.22 2.19
CA GLU A 84 -13.02 2.59 0.89
C GLU A 84 -11.83 3.22 0.14
N GLU A 85 -11.73 4.56 0.16
CA GLU A 85 -10.58 5.26 -0.45
C GLU A 85 -9.27 4.89 0.25
N ILE A 86 -9.28 4.82 1.59
CA ILE A 86 -8.10 4.45 2.39
C ILE A 86 -7.69 3.00 2.15
N THR A 87 -8.64 2.06 2.14
CA THR A 87 -8.33 0.64 1.96
C THR A 87 -7.74 0.40 0.57
N GLY A 88 -8.21 1.11 -0.46
CA GLY A 88 -7.60 1.10 -1.79
C GLY A 88 -6.10 1.45 -1.77
N ILE A 89 -5.71 2.53 -1.09
CA ILE A 89 -4.30 2.94 -0.96
C ILE A 89 -3.47 1.84 -0.28
N PHE A 90 -3.99 1.27 0.80
CA PHE A 90 -3.25 0.25 1.55
C PHE A 90 -3.23 -1.12 0.85
N ARG A 91 -4.19 -1.44 -0.02
CA ARG A 91 -4.10 -2.61 -0.93
C ARG A 91 -2.91 -2.46 -1.88
N ASP A 92 -2.78 -1.29 -2.49
CA ASP A 92 -1.64 -0.99 -3.38
C ASP A 92 -0.31 -1.08 -2.60
N GLN A 93 -0.29 -0.57 -1.36
CA GLN A 93 0.86 -0.72 -0.44
C GLN A 93 1.21 -2.20 -0.20
N VAL A 94 0.23 -3.04 0.14
CA VAL A 94 0.42 -4.48 0.38
C VAL A 94 0.96 -5.17 -0.87
N ASP A 95 0.45 -4.84 -2.05
CA ASP A 95 0.92 -5.41 -3.31
C ASP A 95 2.37 -5.01 -3.64
N GLU A 96 2.77 -3.77 -3.38
CA GLU A 96 4.16 -3.35 -3.49
C GLU A 96 5.07 -4.08 -2.48
N LEU A 97 4.62 -4.22 -1.23
CA LEU A 97 5.35 -4.94 -0.19
C LEU A 97 5.53 -6.43 -0.53
N ARG A 98 4.52 -7.09 -1.11
CA ARG A 98 4.60 -8.47 -1.62
C ARG A 98 5.63 -8.63 -2.74
N GLY A 99 5.93 -7.55 -3.45
CA GLY A 99 7.00 -7.50 -4.45
C GLY A 99 8.40 -7.59 -3.86
N LEU A 100 8.56 -7.30 -2.55
CA LEU A 100 9.86 -7.38 -1.87
C LEU A 100 10.24 -8.82 -1.54
N LYS A 101 11.55 -9.06 -1.45
CA LYS A 101 12.12 -10.33 -1.01
C LYS A 101 12.88 -10.13 0.30
N PRO A 102 12.23 -10.32 1.47
CA PRO A 102 12.90 -10.12 2.75
C PRO A 102 14.07 -11.12 2.93
N PRO A 103 14.98 -10.84 3.87
CA PRO A 103 15.89 -11.85 4.41
C PRO A 103 15.14 -13.13 4.81
N GLU A 104 15.78 -14.28 4.61
CA GLU A 104 15.15 -15.59 4.82
C GLU A 104 14.67 -15.79 6.27
N ASP A 105 15.38 -15.22 7.24
CA ASP A 105 15.04 -15.27 8.66
C ASP A 105 13.83 -14.41 9.05
N PHE A 106 13.32 -13.56 8.14
CA PHE A 106 12.15 -12.71 8.37
C PHE A 106 10.97 -13.04 7.44
N GLN A 107 11.14 -13.93 6.47
CA GLN A 107 10.10 -14.24 5.47
C GLN A 107 8.76 -14.62 6.12
N ASP A 108 8.75 -15.56 7.05
CA ASP A 108 7.51 -16.06 7.66
C ASP A 108 6.78 -14.98 8.48
N ASP A 109 7.55 -14.16 9.21
CA ASP A 109 6.99 -13.04 9.98
C ASP A 109 6.45 -11.94 9.05
N PHE A 110 7.13 -11.67 7.94
CA PHE A 110 6.68 -10.71 6.95
C PHE A 110 5.39 -11.16 6.25
N ASP A 111 5.34 -12.41 5.80
CA ASP A 111 4.16 -12.98 5.15
C ASP A 111 2.97 -12.94 6.13
N ARG A 112 3.20 -13.30 7.40
CA ARG A 112 2.19 -13.19 8.45
C ARG A 112 1.72 -11.75 8.68
N ALA A 113 2.63 -10.79 8.68
CA ALA A 113 2.26 -9.38 8.84
C ALA A 113 1.39 -8.90 7.66
N LEU A 114 1.71 -9.30 6.43
CA LEU A 114 0.92 -8.96 5.25
C LEU A 114 -0.46 -9.63 5.26
N ASP A 115 -0.56 -10.87 5.70
CA ASP A 115 -1.85 -11.55 5.86
C ASP A 115 -2.75 -10.83 6.89
N LEU A 116 -2.17 -10.40 8.02
CA LEU A 116 -2.88 -9.60 9.03
C LEU A 116 -3.34 -8.24 8.48
N VAL A 117 -2.52 -7.56 7.67
CA VAL A 117 -2.92 -6.31 7.01
C VAL A 117 -4.05 -6.58 6.00
N ASP A 118 -3.99 -7.66 5.22
CA ASP A 118 -5.07 -8.02 4.31
C ASP A 118 -6.38 -8.29 5.06
N GLU A 119 -6.33 -8.96 6.21
CA GLU A 119 -7.49 -9.12 7.09
C GLU A 119 -7.99 -7.78 7.62
N THR A 120 -7.11 -6.90 8.10
CA THR A 120 -7.46 -5.51 8.49
C THR A 120 -8.20 -4.77 7.38
N LEU A 121 -7.75 -4.89 6.12
CA LEU A 121 -8.37 -4.22 4.98
C LEU A 121 -9.74 -4.80 4.66
N ASN A 122 -9.89 -6.13 4.68
CA ASN A 122 -11.18 -6.78 4.51
C ASN A 122 -12.19 -6.35 5.59
N GLU A 123 -11.75 -6.27 6.85
CA GLU A 123 -12.65 -5.86 7.94
C GLU A 123 -12.98 -4.36 7.87
N SER A 124 -12.04 -3.53 7.42
CA SER A 124 -12.31 -2.11 7.15
C SER A 124 -13.33 -1.93 6.01
N GLU A 125 -13.19 -2.68 4.91
CA GLU A 125 -14.17 -2.71 3.80
C GLU A 125 -15.56 -3.14 4.30
N ALA A 126 -15.64 -4.19 5.13
CA ALA A 126 -16.90 -4.60 5.74
C ALA A 126 -17.48 -3.56 6.73
N ALA A 127 -16.62 -2.78 7.40
CA ALA A 127 -17.04 -1.66 8.23
C ALA A 127 -17.61 -0.51 7.38
N ALA A 128 -17.04 -0.26 6.19
CA ALA A 128 -17.55 0.72 5.24
C ALA A 128 -18.95 0.33 4.73
N ASP A 129 -19.12 -0.91 4.28
CA ASP A 129 -20.43 -1.46 3.88
C ASP A 129 -21.48 -1.27 4.99
N ALA A 130 -21.11 -1.60 6.23
CA ALA A 130 -21.99 -1.44 7.39
C ALA A 130 -22.28 0.04 7.70
N ALA A 131 -21.34 0.96 7.46
CA ALA A 131 -21.57 2.39 7.62
C ALA A 131 -22.60 2.90 6.60
N HIS A 132 -22.49 2.51 5.33
CA HIS A 132 -23.48 2.83 4.29
C HIS A 132 -24.88 2.29 4.61
N ASP A 133 -24.96 1.10 5.21
CA ASP A 133 -26.21 0.49 5.63
C ASP A 133 -26.76 1.05 6.96
N GLY A 134 -26.01 1.92 7.65
CA GLY A 134 -26.36 2.43 8.98
C GLY A 134 -26.29 1.37 10.09
N ASP A 135 -25.67 0.21 9.81
CA ASP A 135 -25.46 -0.88 10.76
C ASP A 135 -24.26 -0.61 11.66
N ARG A 136 -24.49 0.21 12.69
CA ARG A 136 -23.47 0.62 13.66
C ARG A 136 -22.90 -0.53 14.48
N GLU A 137 -23.70 -1.57 14.74
CA GLU A 137 -23.23 -2.71 15.53
C GLU A 137 -22.16 -3.47 14.73
N THR A 138 -22.46 -3.77 13.47
CA THR A 138 -21.50 -4.43 12.57
C THR A 138 -20.30 -3.53 12.28
N MET A 139 -20.51 -2.24 11.98
CA MET A 139 -19.41 -1.29 11.73
C MET A 139 -18.42 -1.26 12.91
N ASN A 140 -18.91 -1.08 14.13
CA ASN A 140 -18.05 -1.01 15.31
C ASN A 140 -17.31 -2.34 15.57
N ALA A 141 -18.00 -3.48 15.41
CA ALA A 141 -17.36 -4.79 15.58
C ALA A 141 -16.22 -5.01 14.58
N LYS A 142 -16.40 -4.54 13.35
CA LYS A 142 -15.41 -4.67 12.28
C LYS A 142 -14.22 -3.74 12.44
N LEU A 143 -14.46 -2.51 12.90
CA LEU A 143 -13.38 -1.59 13.29
C LEU A 143 -12.54 -2.16 14.45
N ASP A 144 -13.18 -2.76 15.46
CA ASP A 144 -12.47 -3.42 16.57
C ASP A 144 -11.62 -4.62 16.12
N GLU A 145 -12.11 -5.42 15.16
CA GLU A 145 -11.37 -6.54 14.58
C GLU A 145 -10.17 -6.04 13.76
N SER A 146 -10.39 -5.03 12.91
CA SER A 146 -9.38 -4.33 12.13
C SER A 146 -8.26 -3.75 13.03
N GLU A 147 -8.61 -3.11 14.14
CA GLU A 147 -7.63 -2.55 15.09
C GLU A 147 -6.72 -3.65 15.66
N ARG A 148 -7.28 -4.78 16.09
CA ARG A 148 -6.51 -5.89 16.70
C ARG A 148 -5.51 -6.50 15.73
N ASN A 149 -5.91 -6.71 14.48
CA ASN A 149 -5.05 -7.25 13.44
C ASN A 149 -3.93 -6.27 13.09
N SER A 150 -4.27 -4.98 12.95
CA SER A 150 -3.31 -3.90 12.72
C SER A 150 -2.28 -3.82 13.85
N ASP A 151 -2.73 -3.93 15.09
CA ASP A 151 -1.89 -3.95 16.29
C ASP A 151 -0.85 -5.08 16.27
N GLU A 152 -1.25 -6.28 15.81
CA GLU A 152 -0.34 -7.41 15.69
C GLU A 152 0.65 -7.23 14.52
N ALA A 153 0.17 -6.79 13.35
CA ALA A 153 1.03 -6.46 12.22
C ALA A 153 2.08 -5.38 12.58
N ASN A 154 1.65 -4.32 13.28
CA ASN A 154 2.50 -3.24 13.75
C ASN A 154 3.58 -3.73 14.71
N ARG A 155 3.28 -4.68 15.60
CA ARG A 155 4.27 -5.28 16.50
C ARG A 155 5.35 -6.04 15.73
N ILE A 156 4.96 -6.82 14.71
CA ILE A 156 5.90 -7.55 13.85
C ILE A 156 6.79 -6.57 13.08
N ALA A 157 6.17 -5.58 12.43
CA ALA A 157 6.86 -4.54 11.66
C ALA A 157 7.90 -3.78 12.51
N ASN A 158 7.47 -3.24 13.65
CA ASN A 158 8.35 -2.50 14.56
C ASN A 158 9.49 -3.36 15.11
N GLY A 159 9.22 -4.63 15.44
CA GLY A 159 10.23 -5.57 15.92
C GLY A 159 11.38 -5.77 14.93
N TYR A 160 11.13 -5.59 13.64
CA TYR A 160 12.14 -5.73 12.58
C TYR A 160 12.82 -4.41 12.16
N GLY A 161 12.29 -3.27 12.61
CA GLY A 161 12.76 -1.93 12.25
C GLY A 161 11.95 -1.26 11.12
N LEU A 162 10.78 -1.80 10.79
CA LEU A 162 9.85 -1.23 9.83
C LEU A 162 8.98 -0.15 10.48
N THR A 163 9.61 0.94 10.94
CA THR A 163 8.95 1.98 11.73
C THR A 163 7.93 2.80 10.95
N ASP A 164 8.07 2.94 9.63
CA ASP A 164 7.06 3.65 8.81
C ASP A 164 5.86 2.72 8.50
N CYS A 165 6.01 1.41 8.62
CA CYS A 165 4.94 0.43 8.46
C CYS A 165 4.23 0.11 9.80
N GLY A 166 4.88 0.36 10.93
CA GLY A 166 4.46 -0.10 12.25
C GLY A 166 3.58 0.87 13.05
N GLY A 167 2.93 1.83 12.39
CA GLY A 167 2.11 2.87 13.05
C GLY A 167 2.90 4.02 13.65
#